data_AF-A0A7Z9S1M0-F1
#
_entry.id   AF-A0A7Z9S1M0-F1
#
_cell.length_a   1.000
_cell.length_b   1.000
_cell.length_c   1.000
_cell.angle_alpha   90.00
_cell.angle_beta   90.00
_cell.angle_gamma   90.00
#
_symmetry.space_group_name_H-M   'P 1'
#
loop_
_entity.id
_entity.type
_entity.pdbx_description
1 polymer ?
#
loop_
_entity_poly.entity_id
_entity_poly.type
_entity_poly.pdbx_seq_one_letter_code
_entity_poly.pdbx_strand_id
1 'polypeptide(L)'
;MRDLKQVADAVFHFPNQDVVLMEGANISLHEALDIANRHLCEAVLGVSRMLLDSGMLNVSFGDLQAALRGRHSLGSVVHVDASGDDRAAAAVRKLLTHPAARGGEALREASTLLVHLSGEEMTMAEIVAVTGAIGSHATTANLVVGASGPGRDGAGLQVTVVIAHAAKLAEPGQEQAKAHPDPTGQASGLGFFGSFSVPDTGSYLDLGKDTGGTSRGGFAYTPPAPTADALTPECREDLIRVAAKEEPNRKKRQKIVQEMLPLEIVSKGRFEKSEPTIHQGEDLDQPTYIRRGAVLN
;
A
#
# COMPACT_ATOMS: atom_id res chain seq x y z
N MET A 1 -8.94 -0.12 -12.28
CA MET A 1 -8.80 0.57 -10.96
C MET A 1 -9.67 -0.02 -9.87
N ARG A 2 -10.97 -0.30 -10.09
CA ARG A 2 -11.83 -0.93 -9.04
C ARG A 2 -11.27 -2.27 -8.56
N ASP A 3 -10.92 -3.16 -9.48
CA ASP A 3 -10.40 -4.49 -9.14
C ASP A 3 -9.05 -4.40 -8.41
N LEU A 4 -8.17 -3.49 -8.84
CA LEU A 4 -6.87 -3.26 -8.20
C LEU A 4 -7.01 -2.73 -6.77
N LYS A 5 -8.00 -1.87 -6.52
CA LYS A 5 -8.30 -1.38 -5.16
C LYS A 5 -8.77 -2.48 -4.23
N GLN A 6 -9.43 -3.53 -4.73
CA GLN A 6 -9.91 -4.63 -3.89
C GLN A 6 -8.78 -5.54 -3.41
N VAL A 7 -7.68 -5.62 -4.16
CA VAL A 7 -6.56 -6.52 -3.87
C VAL A 7 -5.33 -5.82 -3.29
N ALA A 8 -5.23 -4.49 -3.42
CA ALA A 8 -4.09 -3.71 -2.96
C ALA A 8 -4.42 -2.86 -1.72
N ASP A 9 -3.45 -2.72 -0.83
CA ASP A 9 -3.53 -1.81 0.33
C ASP A 9 -3.63 -0.34 -0.09
N ALA A 10 -2.91 0.03 -1.15
CA ALA A 10 -2.91 1.37 -1.72
C ALA A 10 -2.72 1.32 -3.23
N VAL A 11 -3.37 2.25 -3.95
CA VAL A 11 -3.21 2.39 -5.41
C VAL A 11 -2.76 3.81 -5.70
N PHE A 12 -1.50 3.94 -6.09
CA PHE A 12 -0.98 5.19 -6.65
C PHE A 12 -1.31 5.23 -8.14
N HIS A 13 -1.85 6.36 -8.59
CA HIS A 13 -2.17 6.56 -10.00
C HIS A 13 -1.55 7.87 -10.47
N PHE A 14 -1.10 7.86 -11.72
CA PHE A 14 -0.62 9.05 -12.42
C PHE A 14 -1.38 9.12 -13.76
N PRO A 15 -2.36 10.02 -13.91
CA PRO A 15 -3.09 10.19 -15.15
C PRO A 15 -2.15 10.63 -16.29
N ASN A 16 -2.16 9.95 -17.43
CA ASN A 16 -1.34 10.38 -18.57
C ASN A 16 -1.75 11.78 -19.10
N GLN A 17 -2.98 12.24 -18.80
CA GLN A 17 -3.42 13.60 -19.09
C GLN A 17 -2.58 14.65 -18.35
N ASP A 18 -2.04 14.31 -17.19
CA ASP A 18 -1.23 15.22 -16.38
C ASP A 18 0.11 15.53 -17.06
N VAL A 19 0.66 14.60 -17.86
CA VAL A 19 1.88 14.85 -18.65
C VAL A 19 1.67 15.99 -19.65
N VAL A 20 0.49 16.04 -20.28
CA VAL A 20 0.15 17.09 -21.24
C VAL A 20 0.06 18.46 -20.56
N LEU A 21 -0.36 18.50 -19.29
CA LEU A 21 -0.38 19.73 -18.49
C LEU A 21 1.02 20.21 -18.09
N MET A 22 2.01 19.32 -18.01
CA MET A 22 3.39 19.66 -17.64
C MET A 22 4.19 20.20 -18.83
N GLU A 23 4.12 19.52 -19.97
CA GLU A 23 5.00 19.77 -21.12
C GLU A 23 4.31 20.53 -22.26
N GLY A 24 2.97 20.58 -22.24
CA GLY A 24 2.15 21.23 -23.26
C GLY A 24 1.69 20.31 -24.39
N ALA A 25 0.81 20.84 -25.25
CA ALA A 25 0.09 20.05 -26.25
C ALA A 25 0.92 19.62 -27.48
N ASN A 26 2.17 20.07 -27.60
CA ASN A 26 3.03 19.83 -28.77
C ASN A 26 3.97 18.63 -28.62
N ILE A 27 3.84 17.82 -27.56
CA ILE A 27 4.66 16.64 -27.35
C ILE A 27 4.17 15.45 -28.19
N SER A 28 5.08 14.60 -28.64
CA SER A 28 4.71 13.34 -29.27
C SER A 28 4.18 12.32 -28.25
N LEU A 29 3.39 11.33 -28.69
CA LEU A 29 2.89 10.26 -27.81
C LEU A 29 4.05 9.48 -27.15
N HIS A 30 5.12 9.22 -27.90
CA HIS A 30 6.27 8.49 -27.38
C HIS A 30 6.97 9.27 -26.26
N GLU A 31 7.20 10.57 -26.46
CA GLU A 31 7.78 11.45 -25.43
C GLU A 31 6.87 11.54 -24.21
N ALA A 32 5.56 11.67 -24.41
CA ALA A 32 4.59 11.72 -23.31
C ALA A 32 4.63 10.44 -22.45
N LEU A 33 4.72 9.26 -23.08
CA LEU A 33 4.83 7.99 -22.36
C LEU A 33 6.18 7.84 -21.64
N ASP A 34 7.27 8.30 -22.25
CA ASP A 34 8.58 8.28 -21.60
C ASP A 34 8.61 9.17 -20.35
N ILE A 35 7.99 10.35 -20.44
CA ILE A 35 7.85 11.28 -19.30
C ILE A 35 6.96 10.67 -18.21
N ALA A 36 5.83 10.04 -18.57
CA ALA A 36 4.99 9.33 -17.62
C ALA A 36 5.76 8.22 -16.88
N ASN A 37 6.53 7.42 -17.62
CA ASN A 37 7.34 6.34 -17.06
C ASN A 37 8.39 6.91 -16.10
N ARG A 38 9.04 8.02 -16.46
CA ARG A 38 10.00 8.70 -15.61
C ARG A 38 9.37 9.15 -14.28
N HIS A 39 8.18 9.74 -14.32
CA HIS A 39 7.45 10.11 -13.11
C HIS A 39 7.10 8.90 -12.23
N LEU A 40 6.65 7.79 -12.83
CA LEU A 40 6.37 6.56 -12.10
C LEU A 40 7.64 5.98 -11.47
N CYS A 41 8.76 6.00 -12.18
CA CYS A 41 10.06 5.59 -11.64
C CYS A 41 10.48 6.48 -10.46
N GLU A 42 10.42 7.80 -10.60
CA GLU A 42 10.77 8.73 -9.52
C GLU A 42 9.83 8.60 -8.31
N ALA A 43 8.55 8.32 -8.53
CA ALA A 43 7.61 8.05 -7.45
C ALA A 43 8.04 6.83 -6.63
N VAL A 44 8.35 5.71 -7.29
CA VAL A 44 8.77 4.46 -6.62
C VAL A 44 10.14 4.62 -5.96
N LEU A 45 11.09 5.27 -6.64
CA LEU A 45 12.41 5.57 -6.09
C LEU A 45 12.31 6.50 -4.87
N GLY A 46 11.50 7.54 -4.94
CA GLY A 46 11.29 8.48 -3.83
C GLY A 46 10.70 7.80 -2.60
N VAL A 47 9.70 6.93 -2.76
CA VAL A 47 9.16 6.12 -1.65
C VAL A 47 10.21 5.16 -1.10
N SER A 48 11.01 4.54 -1.98
CA SER A 48 12.07 3.62 -1.56
C SER A 48 13.16 4.33 -0.76
N ARG A 49 13.64 5.48 -1.24
CA ARG A 49 14.61 6.35 -0.56
C ARG A 49 14.08 6.79 0.81
N MET A 50 12.82 7.22 0.88
CA MET A 50 12.18 7.61 2.15
C MET A 50 12.24 6.52 3.23
N LEU A 51 12.18 5.24 2.85
CA LEU A 51 12.18 4.11 3.80
C LEU A 51 13.57 3.53 4.06
N LEU A 52 14.47 3.61 3.08
CA LEU A 52 15.78 2.93 3.12
C LEU A 52 16.90 3.88 3.54
N ASP A 53 16.82 5.15 3.16
CA ASP A 53 17.89 6.11 3.44
C ASP A 53 17.86 6.50 4.91
N SER A 54 18.98 6.26 5.58
CA SER A 54 19.15 6.63 6.98
C SER A 54 19.41 8.12 7.07
N GLY A 55 18.59 8.80 7.86
CA GLY A 55 18.53 10.24 7.93
C GLY A 55 18.53 10.81 9.34
N MET A 56 18.44 12.14 9.38
CA MET A 56 18.24 12.91 10.62
C MET A 56 16.86 12.66 11.19
N LEU A 57 15.85 12.55 10.32
CA LEU A 57 14.46 12.21 10.66
C LEU A 57 14.04 11.03 9.79
N ASN A 58 13.88 9.87 10.40
CA ASN A 58 13.50 8.66 9.67
C ASN A 58 11.98 8.54 9.63
N VAL A 59 11.44 8.23 8.45
CA VAL A 59 10.07 7.76 8.30
C VAL A 59 10.09 6.25 8.45
N SER A 60 9.32 5.71 9.39
CA SER A 60 9.27 4.26 9.56
C SER A 60 8.33 3.63 8.54
N PHE A 61 8.55 2.34 8.24
CA PHE A 61 7.57 1.57 7.49
C PHE A 61 6.21 1.50 8.22
N GLY A 62 6.20 1.61 9.55
CA GLY A 62 4.98 1.68 10.35
C GLY A 62 4.16 2.94 10.05
N ASP A 63 4.81 4.08 9.81
CA ASP A 63 4.15 5.33 9.46
C ASP A 63 3.53 5.26 8.06
N LEU A 64 4.26 4.69 7.09
CA LEU A 64 3.72 4.42 5.76
C LEU A 64 2.55 3.45 5.83
N GLN A 65 2.70 2.36 6.59
CA GLN A 65 1.63 1.38 6.75
C GLN A 65 0.41 1.99 7.46
N ALA A 66 0.58 2.82 8.47
CA ALA A 66 -0.52 3.51 9.15
C ALA A 66 -1.22 4.54 8.24
N ALA A 67 -0.46 5.19 7.36
CA ALA A 67 -1.00 6.12 6.37
C ALA A 67 -1.86 5.42 5.31
N LEU A 68 -1.52 4.18 4.96
CA LEU A 68 -2.15 3.41 3.87
C LEU A 68 -3.19 2.38 4.36
N ARG A 69 -3.07 1.86 5.59
CA ARG A 69 -3.92 0.77 6.11
C ARG A 69 -5.40 1.13 6.11
N GLY A 70 -6.22 0.18 5.64
CA GLY A 70 -7.68 0.26 5.69
C GLY A 70 -8.28 1.32 4.79
N ARG A 71 -7.49 1.91 3.89
CA ARG A 71 -7.92 3.06 3.10
C ARG A 71 -8.14 2.77 1.63
N HIS A 72 -7.78 1.60 1.06
CA HIS A 72 -7.91 1.26 -0.37
C HIS A 72 -7.74 2.47 -1.29
N SER A 73 -6.82 3.36 -0.90
CA SER A 73 -6.97 4.76 -1.24
C SER A 73 -6.26 5.03 -2.52
N LEU A 74 -6.85 5.94 -3.30
CA LEU A 74 -6.11 6.60 -4.34
C LEU A 74 -5.08 7.45 -3.62
N GLY A 75 -3.82 7.17 -3.88
CA GLY A 75 -2.72 8.05 -3.51
C GLY A 75 -2.13 8.70 -4.76
N SER A 76 -1.33 9.72 -4.52
CA SER A 76 -0.40 10.24 -5.51
C SER A 76 0.96 10.44 -4.86
N VAL A 77 2.02 10.22 -5.62
CA VAL A 77 3.38 10.54 -5.18
C VAL A 77 3.90 11.65 -6.07
N VAL A 78 4.53 12.63 -5.46
CA VAL A 78 5.16 13.75 -6.17
C VAL A 78 6.62 13.80 -5.76
N HIS A 79 7.50 13.83 -6.74
CA HIS A 79 8.92 14.01 -6.54
C HIS A 79 9.35 15.31 -7.22
N VAL A 80 10.08 16.16 -6.51
CA VAL A 80 10.62 17.41 -7.05
C VAL A 80 12.05 17.60 -6.59
N ASP A 81 12.89 18.09 -7.50
CA ASP A 81 14.25 18.55 -7.25
C ASP A 81 14.30 20.08 -7.25
N ALA A 82 15.17 20.67 -6.43
CA ALA A 82 15.50 22.09 -6.50
C ALA A 82 16.96 22.34 -6.10
N SER A 83 17.57 23.32 -6.74
CA SER A 83 18.96 23.73 -6.51
C SER A 83 19.06 25.26 -6.42
N GLY A 84 20.16 25.75 -5.86
CA GLY A 84 20.42 27.18 -5.64
C GLY A 84 20.14 27.66 -4.21
N ASP A 85 20.31 28.96 -3.99
CA ASP A 85 20.24 29.57 -2.65
C ASP A 85 18.84 29.55 -2.02
N ASP A 86 17.79 29.59 -2.86
CA ASP A 86 16.37 29.48 -2.46
C ASP A 86 15.78 28.10 -2.81
N ARG A 87 16.59 27.04 -2.70
CA ARG A 87 16.19 25.67 -3.08
C ARG A 87 14.93 25.19 -2.33
N ALA A 88 14.77 25.55 -1.06
CA ALA A 88 13.58 25.18 -0.27
C ALA A 88 12.28 25.77 -0.83
N ALA A 89 12.22 27.09 -1.06
CA ALA A 89 10.99 27.68 -1.59
C ALA A 89 10.79 27.34 -3.08
N ALA A 90 11.87 27.16 -3.84
CA ALA A 90 11.80 26.65 -5.21
C ALA A 90 11.18 25.24 -5.28
N ALA A 91 11.58 24.33 -4.39
CA ALA A 91 11.00 22.99 -4.29
C ALA A 91 9.50 23.04 -3.98
N VAL A 92 9.09 23.89 -3.03
CA VAL A 92 7.67 24.08 -2.68
C VAL A 92 6.88 24.64 -3.87
N ARG A 93 7.41 25.64 -4.59
CA ARG A 93 6.76 26.20 -5.78
C ARG A 93 6.57 25.11 -6.84
N LYS A 94 7.64 24.36 -7.16
CA LYS A 94 7.59 23.22 -8.10
C LYS A 94 6.55 22.18 -7.69
N LEU A 95 6.51 21.82 -6.40
CA LEU A 95 5.55 20.88 -5.82
C LEU A 95 4.11 21.34 -6.04
N LEU A 96 3.80 22.61 -5.74
CA LEU A 96 2.45 23.15 -5.88
C LEU A 96 2.02 23.29 -7.35
N THR A 97 2.97 23.57 -8.26
CA THR A 97 2.70 23.61 -9.71
C THR A 97 2.57 22.23 -10.35
N HIS A 98 3.01 21.17 -9.66
CA HIS A 98 2.96 19.82 -10.20
C HIS A 98 1.49 19.37 -10.38
N PRO A 99 1.09 18.78 -11.52
CA PRO A 99 -0.32 18.45 -11.79
C PRO A 99 -0.94 17.52 -10.75
N ALA A 100 -0.15 16.56 -10.26
CA ALA A 100 -0.56 15.65 -9.18
C ALA A 100 -0.92 16.37 -7.87
N ALA A 101 -0.38 17.56 -7.61
CA ALA A 101 -0.72 18.37 -6.43
C ALA A 101 -1.97 19.23 -6.65
N ARG A 102 -2.44 19.38 -7.89
CA ARG A 102 -3.64 20.18 -8.28
C ARG A 102 -3.67 21.56 -7.63
N GLY A 103 -2.55 22.29 -7.70
CA GLY A 103 -2.45 23.62 -7.08
C GLY A 103 -2.58 23.62 -5.55
N GLY A 104 -2.35 22.48 -4.90
CA GLY A 104 -2.48 22.29 -3.46
C GLY A 104 -3.84 21.75 -2.99
N GLU A 105 -4.80 21.53 -3.89
CA GLU A 105 -6.08 20.89 -3.54
C GLU A 105 -5.87 19.43 -3.09
N ALA A 106 -4.99 18.69 -3.76
CA ALA A 106 -4.68 17.32 -3.39
C ALA A 106 -4.07 17.23 -1.97
N LEU A 107 -3.30 18.25 -1.55
CA LEU A 107 -2.74 18.33 -0.20
C LEU A 107 -3.83 18.64 0.85
N ARG A 108 -4.84 19.44 0.50
CA ARG A 108 -5.99 19.77 1.37
C ARG A 108 -6.89 18.57 1.62
N GLU A 109 -7.15 17.80 0.57
CA GLU A 109 -8.01 16.60 0.63
C GLU A 109 -7.28 15.37 1.18
N ALA A 110 -5.99 15.48 1.45
CA ALA A 110 -5.19 14.38 1.98
C ALA A 110 -5.63 14.05 3.41
N SER A 111 -5.73 12.76 3.71
CA SER A 111 -5.91 12.29 5.08
C SER A 111 -4.57 12.16 5.80
N THR A 112 -3.53 11.80 5.05
CA THR A 112 -2.17 11.66 5.56
C THR A 112 -1.20 12.04 4.46
N LEU A 113 -0.18 12.81 4.84
CA LEU A 113 0.92 13.23 4.00
C LEU A 113 2.21 12.72 4.60
N LEU A 114 3.02 12.04 3.79
CA LEU A 114 4.40 11.74 4.14
C LEU A 114 5.30 12.60 3.27
N VAL A 115 6.14 13.39 3.91
CA VAL A 115 7.10 14.27 3.24
C VAL A 115 8.48 13.77 3.58
N HIS A 116 9.28 13.48 2.57
CA HIS A 116 10.69 13.14 2.71
C HIS A 116 11.54 14.18 2.00
N LEU A 117 12.45 14.79 2.75
CA LEU A 117 13.47 15.67 2.21
C LEU A 117 14.79 14.91 2.15
N SER A 118 15.50 15.00 1.03
CA SER A 118 16.88 14.53 0.90
C SER A 118 17.73 15.64 0.30
N GLY A 119 18.95 15.81 0.78
CA GLY A 119 19.84 16.85 0.25
C GLY A 119 21.18 16.91 0.97
N GLU A 120 22.18 17.41 0.26
CA GLU A 120 23.51 17.69 0.81
C GLU A 120 23.46 18.97 1.67
N GLU A 121 24.05 18.90 2.87
CA GLU A 121 24.09 20.00 3.84
C GLU A 121 22.70 20.62 4.09
N MET A 122 21.72 19.78 4.43
CA MET A 122 20.36 20.23 4.72
C MET A 122 20.30 20.95 6.06
N THR A 123 19.76 22.17 6.06
CA THR A 123 19.59 22.98 7.27
C THR A 123 18.19 22.81 7.87
N MET A 124 18.07 23.01 9.18
CA MET A 124 16.76 22.98 9.86
C MET A 124 15.81 24.06 9.33
N ALA A 125 16.36 25.21 8.91
CA ALA A 125 15.57 26.30 8.32
C ALA A 125 14.85 25.85 7.04
N GLU A 126 15.51 25.06 6.20
CA GLU A 126 14.92 24.52 4.97
C GLU A 126 13.82 23.50 5.26
N ILE A 127 14.06 22.58 6.21
CA ILE A 127 13.06 21.60 6.64
C ILE A 127 11.81 22.30 7.17
N VAL A 128 11.98 23.30 8.04
CA VAL A 128 10.86 24.08 8.61
C VAL A 128 10.14 24.88 7.54
N ALA A 129 10.86 25.49 6.59
CA ALA A 129 10.26 26.25 5.50
C ALA A 129 9.38 25.36 4.61
N VAL A 130 9.89 24.20 4.18
CA VAL A 130 9.15 23.25 3.35
C VAL A 130 7.98 22.65 4.11
N THR A 131 8.20 22.18 5.33
CA THR A 131 7.17 21.57 6.18
C THR A 131 6.08 22.58 6.52
N GLY A 132 6.44 23.81 6.87
CA GLY A 132 5.49 24.88 7.16
C GLY A 132 4.65 25.25 5.94
N ALA A 133 5.26 25.34 4.75
CA ALA A 133 4.53 25.59 3.53
C ALA A 133 3.55 24.45 3.21
N ILE A 134 3.99 23.18 3.21
CA ILE A 134 3.11 22.02 2.95
C ILE A 134 2.00 21.93 4.01
N GLY A 135 2.35 22.10 5.29
CA GLY A 135 1.39 22.09 6.41
C GLY A 135 0.34 23.20 6.32
N SER A 136 0.68 24.37 5.77
CA SER A 136 -0.29 25.45 5.55
C SER A 136 -1.36 25.09 4.52
N HIS A 137 -1.03 24.23 3.55
CA HIS A 137 -1.99 23.69 2.60
C HIS A 137 -2.74 22.49 3.16
N ALA A 138 -2.17 21.74 4.10
CA ALA A 138 -2.71 20.48 4.59
C ALA A 138 -3.13 20.54 6.07
N THR A 139 -4.05 21.44 6.41
CA THR A 139 -4.44 21.71 7.80
C THR A 139 -5.14 20.55 8.51
N THR A 140 -5.76 19.64 7.76
CA THR A 140 -6.53 18.50 8.30
C THR A 140 -5.79 17.16 8.20
N ALA A 141 -4.67 17.11 7.47
CA ALA A 141 -3.94 15.88 7.22
C ALA A 141 -2.97 15.56 8.36
N ASN A 142 -2.77 14.28 8.65
CA ASN A 142 -1.64 13.86 9.48
C ASN A 142 -0.34 14.01 8.67
N LEU A 143 0.59 14.84 9.14
CA LEU A 143 1.84 15.13 8.44
C LEU A 143 3.01 14.38 9.11
N VAL A 144 3.60 13.43 8.38
CA VAL A 144 4.81 12.72 8.76
C VAL A 144 5.97 13.28 7.97
N VAL A 145 7.04 13.71 8.65
CA VAL A 145 8.20 14.34 8.01
C VAL A 145 9.44 13.48 8.22
N GLY A 146 10.12 13.20 7.12
CA GLY A 146 11.44 12.59 7.07
C GLY A 146 12.46 13.53 6.45
N ALA A 147 13.69 13.41 6.89
CA ALA A 147 14.83 14.15 6.37
C ALA A 147 16.04 13.22 6.38
N SER A 148 16.62 12.96 5.21
CA SER A 148 17.85 12.21 5.04
C SER A 148 18.98 13.08 4.53
N GLY A 149 20.21 12.57 4.69
CA GLY A 149 21.38 13.19 4.10
C GLY A 149 21.35 13.13 2.57
N PRO A 150 22.48 13.46 1.90
CA PRO A 150 22.54 13.43 0.45
C PRO A 150 22.20 12.04 -0.09
N GLY A 151 21.14 11.97 -0.90
CA GLY A 151 20.83 10.81 -1.71
C GLY A 151 21.92 10.57 -2.75
N ARG A 152 21.90 9.39 -3.38
CA ARG A 152 22.93 8.97 -4.35
C ARG A 152 23.01 9.84 -5.62
N ASP A 153 22.03 10.72 -5.83
CA ASP A 153 21.84 11.49 -7.06
C ASP A 153 21.78 13.01 -6.79
N GLY A 154 22.93 13.70 -6.89
CA GLY A 154 23.00 15.13 -7.21
C GLY A 154 22.97 16.15 -6.06
N ALA A 155 23.61 17.30 -6.33
CA ALA A 155 23.83 18.42 -5.42
C ALA A 155 22.60 19.34 -5.25
N GLY A 156 21.45 18.79 -4.89
CA GLY A 156 20.19 19.53 -4.75
C GLY A 156 19.33 19.08 -3.57
N LEU A 157 18.31 19.88 -3.23
CA LEU A 157 17.25 19.48 -2.31
C LEU A 157 16.19 18.73 -3.10
N GLN A 158 16.00 17.46 -2.76
CA GLN A 158 14.94 16.61 -3.28
C GLN A 158 13.81 16.51 -2.25
N VAL A 159 12.58 16.70 -2.70
CA VAL A 159 11.38 16.58 -1.87
C VAL A 159 10.47 15.54 -2.50
N THR A 160 10.19 14.47 -1.76
CA THR A 160 9.20 13.47 -2.13
C THR A 160 8.00 13.61 -1.21
N VAL A 161 6.80 13.74 -1.78
CA VAL A 161 5.55 13.83 -1.04
C VAL A 161 4.64 12.69 -1.46
N VAL A 162 4.26 11.87 -0.48
CA VAL A 162 3.26 10.80 -0.63
C VAL A 162 1.94 11.32 -0.09
N ILE A 163 0.97 11.45 -0.98
CA ILE A 163 -0.38 11.93 -0.68
C ILE A 163 -1.30 10.72 -0.56
N ALA A 164 -1.83 10.48 0.64
CA ALA A 164 -2.80 9.43 0.89
C ALA A 164 -4.17 10.04 1.23
N HIS A 165 -5.14 9.84 0.35
CA HIS A 165 -6.52 10.23 0.60
C HIS A 165 -7.22 9.19 1.48
N ALA A 166 -8.25 9.61 2.22
CA ALA A 166 -9.14 8.63 2.85
C ALA A 166 -9.97 7.96 1.75
N ALA A 167 -10.21 6.65 1.83
CA ALA A 167 -11.30 6.05 1.07
C ALA A 167 -12.59 6.73 1.52
N LYS A 168 -13.09 7.66 0.71
CA LYS A 168 -14.53 7.75 0.54
C LYS A 168 -14.89 6.43 -0.15
N LEU A 169 -15.45 5.48 0.61
CA LEU A 169 -16.19 4.37 0.02
C LEU A 169 -17.23 5.03 -0.87
N ALA A 170 -16.90 5.12 -2.16
CA ALA A 170 -17.83 5.61 -3.14
C ALA A 170 -18.92 4.56 -3.21
N GLU A 171 -20.08 4.89 -2.64
CA GLU A 171 -21.37 4.38 -3.11
C GLU A 171 -21.31 4.28 -4.65
N PRO A 172 -21.65 3.14 -5.25
CA PRO A 172 -21.58 2.97 -6.70
C PRO A 172 -22.69 3.80 -7.35
N GLY A 173 -22.39 5.06 -7.68
CA GLY A 173 -23.31 5.88 -8.45
C GLY A 173 -23.07 7.36 -8.27
N GLN A 174 -22.11 7.91 -9.02
CA GLN A 174 -22.21 9.22 -9.68
C GLN A 174 -20.88 9.51 -10.40
N GLU A 175 -20.71 8.83 -11.53
CA GLU A 175 -19.88 9.36 -12.60
C GLU A 175 -20.67 10.51 -13.21
N GLN A 176 -20.18 11.74 -13.02
CA GLN A 176 -20.76 12.96 -13.58
C GLN A 176 -20.70 12.88 -15.11
N ALA A 177 -21.77 12.40 -15.72
CA ALA A 177 -22.06 12.67 -17.12
C ALA A 177 -22.44 14.14 -17.25
N LYS A 178 -21.61 14.92 -17.95
CA LYS A 178 -21.94 16.28 -18.39
C LYS A 178 -23.27 16.23 -19.13
N ALA A 179 -24.26 16.96 -18.61
CA ALA A 179 -25.57 17.10 -19.22
C ALA A 179 -25.49 17.83 -20.56
N HIS A 180 -25.92 17.16 -21.62
CA HIS A 180 -26.38 17.79 -22.86
C HIS A 180 -27.91 17.87 -22.75
N PRO A 181 -28.55 19.04 -22.94
CA PRO A 181 -30.01 19.09 -22.96
C PRO A 181 -30.48 18.83 -24.39
N ASP A 182 -31.42 17.89 -24.55
CA ASP A 182 -32.50 18.05 -25.54
C ASP A 182 -33.68 17.13 -25.20
N PRO A 183 -34.90 17.45 -25.67
CA PRO A 183 -36.11 17.26 -24.88
C PRO A 183 -37.07 16.20 -25.44
N THR A 184 -38.09 15.93 -24.61
CA THR A 184 -39.43 15.43 -24.97
C THR A 184 -39.61 13.94 -25.29
N GLY A 185 -40.53 13.30 -24.55
CA GLY A 185 -41.38 12.24 -25.12
C GLY A 185 -41.63 10.98 -24.29
N GLN A 186 -42.79 10.95 -23.61
CA GLN A 186 -43.73 9.82 -23.48
C GLN A 186 -43.38 8.56 -22.66
N ALA A 187 -43.97 8.52 -21.45
CA ALA A 187 -44.95 7.55 -20.92
C ALA A 187 -44.81 6.01 -21.07
N SER A 188 -45.15 5.35 -19.94
CA SER A 188 -45.62 3.96 -19.72
C SER A 188 -44.50 2.92 -19.52
N GLY A 189 -44.47 2.04 -18.50
CA GLY A 189 -45.34 1.69 -17.38
C GLY A 189 -44.79 0.39 -16.73
N LEU A 190 -45.27 0.07 -15.51
CA LEU A 190 -45.08 -1.19 -14.75
C LEU A 190 -43.66 -1.45 -14.19
N GLY A 191 -43.40 -1.80 -12.94
CA GLY A 191 -44.20 -2.11 -11.76
C GLY A 191 -43.26 -2.67 -10.67
N PHE A 192 -43.74 -2.65 -9.42
CA PHE A 192 -43.25 -3.41 -8.26
C PHE A 192 -42.00 -2.91 -7.50
N PHE A 193 -42.22 -2.11 -6.45
CA PHE A 193 -41.38 -2.11 -5.25
C PHE A 193 -42.26 -2.38 -4.03
N GLY A 194 -42.10 -3.57 -3.45
CA GLY A 194 -42.60 -3.88 -2.12
C GLY A 194 -41.80 -3.12 -1.07
N SER A 195 -42.51 -2.38 -0.22
CA SER A 195 -41.99 -1.78 1.00
C SER A 195 -41.62 -2.91 1.97
N PHE A 196 -40.34 -3.02 2.32
CA PHE A 196 -39.91 -3.76 3.51
C PHE A 196 -39.37 -2.75 4.53
N SER A 197 -40.21 -2.44 5.50
CA SER A 197 -39.87 -1.69 6.71
C SER A 197 -39.11 -2.60 7.67
N VAL A 198 -37.90 -2.20 8.10
CA VAL A 198 -37.21 -2.82 9.23
C VAL A 198 -37.50 -1.96 10.48
N PRO A 199 -38.02 -2.54 11.57
CA PRO A 199 -38.29 -1.80 12.79
C PRO A 199 -37.01 -1.55 13.60
N ASP A 200 -37.02 -0.37 14.22
CA ASP A 200 -36.18 0.07 15.32
C ASP A 200 -36.25 -0.90 16.51
N THR A 201 -35.12 -1.07 17.21
CA THR A 201 -34.91 -1.20 18.66
C THR A 201 -33.74 -2.13 18.99
N GLY A 202 -32.85 -1.60 19.82
CA GLY A 202 -31.61 -2.24 20.22
C GLY A 202 -31.78 -3.49 21.07
N SER A 203 -30.90 -4.45 20.84
CA SER A 203 -30.43 -5.40 21.85
C SER A 203 -29.08 -5.98 21.43
N TYR A 204 -28.00 -5.25 21.67
CA TYR A 204 -26.66 -5.85 21.75
C TYR A 204 -25.93 -5.29 22.97
N LEU A 205 -26.56 -5.50 24.12
CA LEU A 205 -25.91 -5.48 25.41
C LEU A 205 -25.97 -6.91 25.93
N ASP A 206 -24.84 -7.39 26.43
CA ASP A 206 -24.66 -8.60 27.24
C ASP A 206 -23.98 -9.83 26.62
N LEU A 207 -22.84 -9.62 25.95
CA LEU A 207 -21.79 -10.65 25.86
C LEU A 207 -20.42 -10.01 26.12
N GLY A 208 -20.12 -9.79 27.40
CA GLY A 208 -18.83 -9.23 27.80
C GLY A 208 -18.73 -8.91 29.28
N LYS A 209 -19.19 -9.80 30.15
CA LYS A 209 -18.87 -9.76 31.58
C LYS A 209 -17.88 -10.86 31.93
N ASP A 210 -16.81 -10.37 32.52
CA ASP A 210 -15.85 -11.05 33.38
C ASP A 210 -14.85 -12.01 32.70
N THR A 211 -13.63 -11.51 32.51
CA THR A 211 -12.46 -11.98 33.29
C THR A 211 -11.26 -11.07 33.05
N GLY A 212 -10.67 -10.60 34.14
CA GLY A 212 -9.56 -9.66 34.14
C GLY A 212 -8.24 -10.26 33.66
N GLY A 213 -7.43 -9.41 33.02
CA GLY A 213 -6.09 -9.77 32.58
C GLY A 213 -5.43 -8.66 31.78
N THR A 214 -4.71 -7.80 32.48
CA THR A 214 -3.76 -6.79 32.03
C THR A 214 -3.03 -7.05 30.71
N SER A 215 -3.06 -6.04 29.83
CA SER A 215 -1.98 -5.61 28.92
C SER A 215 -0.81 -6.57 28.71
N ARG A 216 -0.69 -7.14 27.51
CA ARG A 216 0.62 -7.47 26.90
C ARG A 216 0.60 -7.29 25.38
N GLY A 217 0.83 -6.05 24.96
CA GLY A 217 1.65 -5.79 23.78
C GLY A 217 3.13 -6.03 24.13
N GLY A 218 3.92 -6.50 23.17
CA GLY A 218 5.37 -6.59 23.29
C GLY A 218 5.92 -7.88 22.68
N PHE A 219 6.61 -7.74 21.54
CA PHE A 219 7.59 -8.72 21.08
C PHE A 219 8.57 -8.98 22.22
N ALA A 220 8.61 -10.21 22.73
CA ALA A 220 9.58 -10.60 23.74
C ALA A 220 10.97 -10.62 23.10
N TYR A 221 11.81 -9.65 23.44
CA TYR A 221 13.26 -9.75 23.24
C TYR A 221 13.75 -10.90 24.13
N THR A 222 14.05 -12.06 23.53
CA THR A 222 14.79 -13.12 24.22
C THR A 222 16.27 -12.79 24.11
N PRO A 223 16.98 -12.45 25.20
CA PRO A 223 18.42 -12.24 25.12
C PRO A 223 19.11 -13.54 24.65
N PRO A 224 20.20 -13.44 23.87
CA PRO A 224 21.00 -14.60 23.51
C PRO A 224 21.51 -15.31 24.76
N ALA A 225 21.50 -16.64 24.75
CA ALA A 225 21.95 -17.45 25.88
C ALA A 225 23.40 -17.07 26.27
N PRO A 226 23.69 -16.90 27.58
CA PRO A 226 25.04 -16.59 28.03
C PRO A 226 26.00 -17.74 27.66
N THR A 227 27.18 -17.39 27.16
CA THR A 227 28.27 -18.33 26.89
C THR A 227 28.82 -18.90 28.19
N ALA A 228 29.31 -20.14 28.14
CA ALA A 228 29.67 -20.97 29.31
C ALA A 228 30.73 -20.35 30.24
N ASP A 229 31.48 -19.36 29.76
CA ASP A 229 32.56 -18.71 30.50
C ASP A 229 32.09 -17.62 31.47
N ALA A 230 30.82 -17.20 31.39
CA ALA A 230 30.23 -16.15 32.23
C ALA A 230 29.45 -16.66 33.45
N LEU A 231 29.46 -17.98 33.72
CA LEU A 231 28.72 -18.56 34.84
C LEU A 231 29.58 -18.70 36.11
N THR A 232 29.19 -17.99 37.16
CA THR A 232 29.64 -18.30 38.53
C THR A 232 29.06 -19.65 38.98
N PRO A 233 29.74 -20.39 39.88
CA PRO A 233 29.28 -21.72 40.31
C PRO A 233 27.91 -21.71 40.99
N GLU A 234 27.55 -20.61 41.66
CA GLU A 234 26.25 -20.41 42.31
C GLU A 234 25.11 -20.28 41.27
N CYS A 235 25.33 -19.53 40.17
CA CYS A 235 24.34 -19.41 39.10
C CYS A 235 24.10 -20.74 38.35
N ARG A 236 25.10 -21.62 38.30
CA ARG A 236 24.95 -22.96 37.72
C ARG A 236 24.01 -23.83 38.57
N GLU A 237 24.12 -23.78 39.90
CA GLU A 237 23.27 -24.57 40.80
C GLU A 237 21.81 -24.11 40.78
N ASP A 238 21.57 -22.81 40.69
CA ASP A 238 20.21 -22.26 40.59
C ASP A 238 19.54 -22.62 39.25
N LEU A 239 20.29 -22.62 38.14
CA LEU A 239 19.77 -23.07 36.84
C LEU A 239 19.42 -24.56 36.84
N ILE A 240 20.21 -25.40 37.52
CA ILE A 240 19.91 -26.83 37.67
C ILE A 240 18.64 -27.03 38.51
N ARG A 241 18.43 -26.24 39.57
CA ARG A 241 17.21 -26.27 40.39
C ARG A 241 15.97 -25.80 39.62
N VAL A 242 16.11 -24.79 38.76
CA VAL A 242 15.02 -24.31 37.90
C VAL A 242 14.69 -25.32 36.80
N ALA A 243 15.70 -25.96 36.20
CA ALA A 243 15.50 -27.03 35.21
C ALA A 243 14.89 -28.31 35.82
N ALA A 244 15.11 -28.55 37.12
CA ALA A 244 14.54 -29.68 37.85
C ALA A 244 13.06 -29.49 38.26
N LYS A 245 12.47 -28.29 38.09
CA LYS A 245 11.03 -28.11 38.26
C LYS A 245 10.32 -28.61 37.00
N GLU A 246 9.50 -29.66 37.18
CA GLU A 246 8.77 -30.36 36.12
C GLU A 246 8.12 -29.41 35.10
N GLU A 247 8.41 -29.64 33.82
CA GLU A 247 7.78 -28.94 32.71
C GLU A 247 6.27 -29.22 32.70
N PRO A 248 5.41 -28.21 32.47
CA PRO A 248 3.98 -28.43 32.34
C PRO A 248 3.69 -29.31 31.12
N ASN A 249 2.91 -30.37 31.36
CA ASN A 249 2.48 -31.41 30.42
C ASN A 249 2.15 -30.87 29.02
N ARG A 250 3.13 -30.91 28.11
CA ARG A 250 3.00 -30.46 26.72
C ARG A 250 2.30 -31.56 25.94
N LYS A 251 0.96 -31.48 25.84
CA LYS A 251 0.17 -32.37 24.98
C LYS A 251 0.80 -32.45 23.59
N LYS A 252 1.08 -33.68 23.12
CA LYS A 252 1.71 -33.99 21.83
C LYS A 252 1.02 -33.21 20.69
N ARG A 253 1.75 -32.31 20.02
CA ARG A 253 1.26 -31.67 18.78
C ARG A 253 1.03 -32.77 17.74
N GLN A 254 -0.16 -32.80 17.15
CA GLN A 254 -0.47 -33.72 16.06
C GLN A 254 0.49 -33.49 14.90
N LYS A 255 1.08 -34.57 14.39
CA LYS A 255 2.00 -34.57 13.26
C LYS A 255 1.17 -34.29 12.01
N ILE A 256 1.44 -33.20 11.30
CA ILE A 256 0.78 -32.90 10.03
C ILE A 256 1.29 -33.93 9.01
N VAL A 257 0.39 -34.77 8.51
CA VAL A 257 0.66 -35.74 7.44
C VAL A 257 0.06 -35.16 6.16
N GLN A 258 0.87 -35.05 5.11
CA GLN A 258 0.40 -34.63 3.80
C GLN A 258 -0.37 -35.79 3.15
N GLU A 259 -1.68 -35.63 2.98
CA GLU A 259 -2.53 -36.60 2.30
C GLU A 259 -2.37 -36.50 0.78
N MET A 260 -2.67 -37.60 0.07
CA MET A 260 -2.70 -37.62 -1.39
C MET A 260 -3.98 -36.97 -1.89
N LEU A 261 -3.84 -36.00 -2.81
CA LEU A 261 -4.98 -35.31 -3.42
C LEU A 261 -5.58 -36.22 -4.51
N PRO A 262 -6.84 -36.70 -4.38
CA PRO A 262 -7.47 -37.50 -5.41
C PRO A 262 -7.83 -36.60 -6.59
N LEU A 263 -7.02 -36.64 -7.65
CA LEU A 263 -7.31 -35.96 -8.90
C LEU A 263 -8.16 -36.89 -9.78
N GLU A 264 -9.49 -36.72 -9.71
CA GLU A 264 -10.38 -37.37 -10.68
C GLU A 264 -10.08 -36.83 -12.08
N ILE A 265 -9.95 -37.74 -13.04
CA ILE A 265 -9.73 -37.40 -14.45
C ILE A 265 -11.02 -36.77 -14.98
N VAL A 266 -11.05 -35.44 -15.01
CA VAL A 266 -12.19 -34.67 -15.52
C VAL A 266 -12.32 -34.93 -17.02
N SER A 267 -13.53 -35.28 -17.47
CA SER A 267 -13.86 -35.42 -18.89
C SER A 267 -13.59 -34.10 -19.64
N LYS A 268 -13.20 -34.17 -20.93
CA LYS A 268 -12.82 -33.02 -21.78
C LYS A 268 -13.93 -31.95 -21.96
N GLY A 269 -15.05 -32.05 -21.25
CA GLY A 269 -16.07 -31.01 -21.13
C GLY A 269 -16.53 -30.47 -22.47
N ARG A 270 -16.51 -29.14 -22.61
CA ARG A 270 -16.93 -28.45 -23.85
C ARG A 270 -15.96 -28.64 -25.03
N PHE A 271 -14.77 -29.19 -24.80
CA PHE A 271 -13.71 -29.41 -25.79
C PHE A 271 -13.68 -30.84 -26.34
N GLU A 272 -14.63 -31.70 -25.97
CA GLU A 272 -14.71 -33.07 -26.49
C GLU A 272 -15.03 -33.12 -28.00
N LYS A 273 -15.63 -32.05 -28.54
CA LYS A 273 -16.02 -31.95 -29.96
C LYS A 273 -15.10 -31.07 -30.81
N SER A 274 -14.04 -30.50 -30.23
CA SER A 274 -13.07 -29.69 -30.98
C SER A 274 -11.92 -30.54 -31.52
N GLU A 275 -11.35 -30.12 -32.65
CA GLU A 275 -10.12 -30.71 -33.17
C GLU A 275 -8.97 -30.48 -32.15
N PRO A 276 -8.17 -31.51 -31.83
CA PRO A 276 -7.16 -31.42 -30.78
C PRO A 276 -6.00 -30.51 -31.15
N THR A 277 -5.50 -29.76 -30.18
CA THR A 277 -4.34 -28.88 -30.36
C THR A 277 -3.03 -29.68 -30.33
N ILE A 278 -2.56 -30.08 -31.51
CA ILE A 278 -1.31 -30.86 -31.65
C ILE A 278 -0.12 -29.91 -31.82
N HIS A 279 0.87 -30.00 -30.93
CA HIS A 279 2.15 -29.30 -31.04
C HIS A 279 3.30 -30.30 -30.93
N GLN A 280 4.17 -30.35 -31.93
CA GLN A 280 5.31 -31.28 -32.00
C GLN A 280 4.92 -32.78 -31.86
N GLY A 281 3.73 -33.14 -32.34
CA GLY A 281 3.21 -34.51 -32.24
C GLY A 281 2.57 -34.84 -30.89
N GLU A 282 2.50 -33.89 -29.96
CA GLU A 282 1.84 -34.06 -28.66
C GLU A 282 0.51 -33.29 -28.59
N ASP A 283 -0.53 -33.94 -28.03
CA ASP A 283 -1.86 -33.34 -27.77
C ASP A 283 -1.78 -32.45 -26.51
N LEU A 284 -1.78 -31.13 -26.70
CA LEU A 284 -1.72 -30.16 -25.60
C LEU A 284 -3.00 -30.10 -24.77
N ASP A 285 -4.12 -30.62 -25.29
CA ASP A 285 -5.41 -30.65 -24.61
C ASP A 285 -5.47 -31.76 -23.56
N GLN A 286 -4.44 -32.61 -23.48
CA GLN A 286 -4.24 -33.53 -22.38
C GLN A 286 -3.34 -32.90 -21.29
N PRO A 287 -3.72 -33.04 -20.01
CA PRO A 287 -2.87 -32.64 -18.90
C PRO A 287 -1.47 -33.24 -18.98
N THR A 288 -0.46 -32.47 -18.60
CA THR A 288 0.95 -32.85 -18.69
C THR A 288 1.29 -34.15 -17.97
N TYR A 289 0.58 -34.48 -16.88
CA TYR A 289 0.81 -35.73 -16.15
C TYR A 289 0.37 -36.97 -16.95
N ILE A 290 -0.70 -36.87 -17.75
CA ILE A 290 -1.12 -37.94 -18.67
C ILE A 290 -0.11 -38.06 -19.81
N ARG A 291 0.30 -36.92 -20.41
CA ARG A 291 1.33 -36.89 -21.47
C ARG A 291 2.67 -37.49 -21.03
N ARG A 292 3.02 -37.35 -19.74
CA ARG A 292 4.27 -37.88 -19.17
C ARG A 292 4.12 -39.27 -18.55
N GLY A 293 2.97 -39.93 -18.69
CA GLY A 293 2.74 -41.29 -18.18
C GLY A 293 2.78 -41.40 -16.66
N ALA A 294 2.51 -40.31 -15.94
CA ALA A 294 2.46 -40.32 -14.49
C ALA A 294 1.15 -40.97 -14.03
N VAL A 295 1.26 -42.15 -13.43
CA VAL A 295 0.12 -42.87 -12.82
C VAL A 295 -0.15 -42.22 -11.46
N LEU A 296 -1.29 -41.53 -11.36
CA LEU A 296 -1.82 -41.08 -10.07
C LEU A 296 -2.60 -42.27 -9.48
N ASN A 297 -1.99 -42.98 -8.53
CA ASN A 297 -2.67 -43.97 -7.69
C ASN A 297 -3.13 -43.31 -6.39
#